data_AF-A0A1G0DG58-F1
#
_entry.id   AF-A0A1G0DG58-F1
#
_cell.length_a   1.000
_cell.length_b   1.000
_cell.length_c   1.000
_cell.angle_alpha   90.00
_cell.angle_beta   90.00
_cell.angle_gamma   90.00
#
_symmetry.space_group_name_H-M   'P 1'
#
loop_
_entity.id
_entity.type
_entity.pdbx_description
1 polymer ?
#
loop_
_entity_poly.entity_id
_entity_poly.type
_entity_poly.pdbx_seq_one_letter_code
_entity_poly.pdbx_strand_id
1 'polypeptide(L)'
;DLRNSGFKLAPVDTNLFPGGFNNLNPDFLPLCVQAMQSAVEKVCPEARGVLLIPENHTRNLFYLQNVAQIVTILKQAGMRVRVGSLLPEISEATPMQLPNGGTLTLEPLVRRGKRLGLADPGSGSGTGFDPCVVLLNNDLSAGVPDILQNLEQAVFPPLSAGWTTRRKSQHFAAYDRVAGEFAKLIGIDPWLINPYFATCSQVNFQERVGEECLAAKVEGVLQKMRAKYAEYGVKHDPFVIVKADAGTYGMGIMTVKEASEITGLNRKQRNRMAVVKEGLGVSDVLVQEGIYTFEHINDAVAEPVVYMVDHYVVGGFYRVHTGRGVDENLNAPGMHFEPLAFKTCCTLPNPDCA
;
A
#
# COMPACT_ATOMS: atom_id res chain seq x y z
N ASP A 1 -4.43 -4.07 2.91
CA ASP A 1 -5.87 -4.30 2.68
C ASP A 1 -6.15 -5.78 2.81
N LEU A 2 -7.23 -6.14 3.49
CA LEU A 2 -7.68 -7.52 3.68
C LEU A 2 -9.04 -7.70 3.02
N ARG A 3 -9.37 -8.94 2.67
CA ARG A 3 -10.75 -9.33 2.33
C ARG A 3 -11.19 -10.53 3.13
N ASN A 4 -12.41 -10.45 3.64
CA ASN A 4 -13.09 -11.52 4.34
C ASN A 4 -14.27 -12.01 3.51
N SER A 5 -14.16 -13.24 3.00
CA SER A 5 -15.23 -13.91 2.24
C SER A 5 -16.03 -14.91 3.08
N GLY A 6 -15.84 -14.95 4.40
CA GLY A 6 -16.42 -15.96 5.29
C GLY A 6 -15.79 -17.35 5.16
N PHE A 7 -15.27 -17.71 3.98
CA PHE A 7 -14.52 -18.94 3.74
C PHE A 7 -13.00 -18.70 3.59
N LYS A 8 -12.56 -17.44 3.53
CA LYS A 8 -11.15 -17.05 3.40
C LYS A 8 -10.95 -15.64 3.96
N LEU A 9 -9.84 -15.43 4.67
CA LEU A 9 -9.40 -14.12 5.16
C LEU A 9 -7.93 -13.93 4.78
N ALA A 10 -7.67 -13.11 3.76
CA ALA A 10 -6.31 -12.94 3.27
C ALA A 10 -6.00 -11.50 2.85
N PRO A 11 -4.71 -11.10 2.86
CA PRO A 11 -4.29 -9.83 2.34
C PRO A 11 -4.38 -9.78 0.82
N VAL A 12 -4.90 -8.66 0.31
CA VAL A 12 -5.03 -8.40 -1.13
C VAL A 12 -4.10 -7.29 -1.61
N ASP A 13 -3.64 -6.43 -0.70
CA ASP A 13 -2.64 -5.38 -0.96
C ASP A 13 -1.81 -5.07 0.29
N THR A 14 -0.54 -4.74 0.07
CA THR A 14 0.38 -4.25 1.11
C THR A 14 1.05 -2.97 0.62
N ASN A 15 0.80 -1.86 1.33
CA ASN A 15 1.40 -0.58 1.03
C ASN A 15 2.36 -0.14 2.14
N LEU A 16 3.64 0.02 1.81
CA LEU A 16 4.68 0.50 2.71
C LEU A 16 4.71 2.04 2.83
N PHE A 17 3.91 2.74 2.00
CA PHE A 17 3.76 4.19 1.98
C PHE A 17 2.28 4.56 2.22
N PRO A 18 1.71 4.19 3.39
CA PRO A 18 0.28 4.35 3.63
C PRO A 18 -0.12 5.83 3.63
N GLY A 19 -1.17 6.15 2.87
CA GLY A 19 -1.61 7.54 2.60
C GLY A 19 -2.90 7.96 3.29
N GLY A 20 -3.31 7.28 4.37
CA GLY A 20 -4.59 7.46 5.03
C GLY A 20 -4.54 7.48 6.55
N PHE A 21 -3.44 7.95 7.16
CA PHE A 21 -3.35 8.08 8.63
C PHE A 21 -4.45 8.99 9.22
N ASN A 22 -4.94 9.96 8.45
CA ASN A 22 -6.05 10.84 8.84
C ASN A 22 -7.41 10.11 8.98
N ASN A 23 -7.52 8.88 8.49
CA ASN A 23 -8.75 8.07 8.58
C ASN A 23 -8.74 7.15 9.82
N LEU A 24 -7.64 7.08 10.56
CA LEU A 24 -7.57 6.29 11.79
C LEU A 24 -8.47 6.90 12.87
N ASN A 25 -9.06 6.04 13.70
CA ASN A 25 -9.83 6.50 14.85
C ASN A 25 -8.93 7.35 15.79
N PRO A 26 -9.30 8.61 16.09
CA PRO A 26 -8.54 9.47 16.99
C PRO A 26 -8.28 8.86 18.38
N ASP A 27 -9.17 8.00 18.86
CA ASP A 27 -9.03 7.31 20.16
C ASP A 27 -7.80 6.38 20.20
N PHE A 28 -7.29 5.95 19.03
CA PHE A 28 -6.09 5.13 18.91
C PHE A 28 -4.80 5.95 18.70
N LEU A 29 -4.87 7.29 18.78
CA LEU A 29 -3.68 8.13 18.68
C LEU A 29 -2.59 7.76 19.71
N PRO A 30 -2.90 7.51 21.00
CA PRO A 30 -1.88 7.08 21.97
C PRO A 30 -1.16 5.78 21.56
N LEU A 31 -1.89 4.83 20.97
CA LEU A 31 -1.32 3.58 20.46
C LEU A 31 -0.39 3.83 19.26
N CYS A 32 -0.79 4.70 18.34
CA CYS A 32 0.05 5.12 17.22
C CYS A 32 1.35 5.77 17.70
N VAL A 33 1.27 6.64 18.70
CA VAL A 33 2.43 7.33 19.29
C VAL A 33 3.37 6.34 19.95
N GLN A 34 2.86 5.42 20.78
CA GLN A 34 3.69 4.41 21.44
C GLN A 34 4.38 3.47 20.43
N ALA A 35 3.65 3.01 19.41
CA ALA A 35 4.25 2.19 18.36
C ALA A 35 5.33 2.97 17.58
N MET A 36 5.12 4.26 17.35
CA MET A 36 6.10 5.12 16.70
C MET A 36 7.34 5.36 17.56
N GLN A 37 7.19 5.50 18.88
CA GLN A 37 8.33 5.58 19.81
C GLN A 37 9.22 4.34 19.69
N SER A 38 8.62 3.13 19.71
CA SER A 38 9.34 1.86 19.49
C SER A 38 10.09 1.84 18.15
N ALA A 39 9.48 2.36 17.08
CA ALA A 39 10.12 2.44 15.77
C ALA A 39 11.31 3.41 15.76
N VAL A 40 11.12 4.60 16.35
CA VAL A 40 12.11 5.68 16.37
C VAL A 40 13.32 5.30 17.22
N GLU A 41 13.13 4.67 18.38
CA GLU A 41 14.23 4.23 19.26
C GLU A 41 15.22 3.31 18.52
N LYS A 42 14.73 2.48 17.60
CA LYS A 42 15.57 1.57 16.78
C LYS A 42 16.37 2.31 15.71
N VAL A 43 15.85 3.44 15.21
CA VAL A 43 16.29 4.05 13.94
C VAL A 43 17.00 5.40 14.13
N CYS A 44 16.61 6.17 15.15
CA CYS A 44 17.21 7.45 15.51
C CYS A 44 17.35 7.55 17.03
N PRO A 45 18.28 6.78 17.65
CA PRO A 45 18.51 6.85 19.09
C PRO A 45 18.89 8.25 19.59
N GLU A 46 19.53 9.05 18.72
CA GLU A 46 19.98 10.41 19.03
C GLU A 46 18.90 11.49 18.88
N ALA A 47 17.68 11.11 18.45
CA ALA A 47 16.52 12.00 18.29
C ALA A 47 16.76 13.32 17.49
N ARG A 48 17.77 13.37 16.58
CA ARG A 48 18.11 14.60 15.80
C ARG A 48 16.96 15.11 14.94
N GLY A 49 16.06 14.22 14.53
CA GLY A 49 14.82 14.55 13.84
C GLY A 49 14.50 13.61 12.67
N VAL A 50 13.30 13.77 12.11
CA VAL A 50 12.80 13.06 10.94
C VAL A 50 12.54 14.07 9.82
N LEU A 51 13.08 13.79 8.64
CA LEU A 51 12.67 14.46 7.41
C LEU A 51 11.62 13.61 6.71
N LEU A 52 10.38 14.09 6.70
CA LEU A 52 9.28 13.45 6.00
C LEU A 52 9.23 13.94 4.56
N ILE A 53 9.22 13.02 3.59
CA ILE A 53 9.09 13.34 2.16
C ILE A 53 7.75 12.78 1.66
N PRO A 54 6.76 13.64 1.35
CA PRO A 54 5.45 13.22 0.88
C PRO A 54 5.44 12.97 -0.65
N GLU A 55 4.34 12.42 -1.14
CA GLU A 55 3.99 12.42 -2.56
C GLU A 55 3.95 13.84 -3.12
N ASN A 56 4.14 13.93 -4.43
CA ASN A 56 4.10 15.20 -5.17
C ASN A 56 2.68 15.78 -5.34
N HIS A 57 1.67 15.19 -4.67
CA HIS A 57 0.26 15.53 -4.80
C HIS A 57 -0.16 16.68 -3.87
N THR A 58 0.13 17.92 -4.26
CA THR A 58 -0.24 19.11 -3.46
C THR A 58 -1.71 19.52 -3.56
N ARG A 59 -2.45 18.99 -4.54
CA ARG A 59 -3.89 19.31 -4.75
C ARG A 59 -4.84 18.40 -3.98
N ASN A 60 -4.38 17.22 -3.53
CA ASN A 60 -5.20 16.30 -2.78
C ASN A 60 -5.18 16.68 -1.29
N LEU A 61 -6.18 17.45 -0.87
CA LEU A 61 -6.25 17.95 0.51
C LEU A 61 -6.36 16.82 1.56
N PHE A 62 -7.02 15.70 1.23
CA PHE A 62 -7.08 14.54 2.12
C PHE A 62 -5.68 13.91 2.31
N TYR A 63 -4.89 13.86 1.24
CA TYR A 63 -3.52 13.38 1.35
C TYR A 63 -2.64 14.33 2.19
N LEU A 64 -2.83 15.65 2.08
CA LEU A 64 -2.12 16.60 2.96
C LEU A 64 -2.55 16.45 4.44
N GLN A 65 -3.81 16.13 4.72
CA GLN A 65 -4.26 15.78 6.07
C GLN A 65 -3.58 14.50 6.58
N ASN A 66 -3.41 13.49 5.73
CA ASN A 66 -2.61 12.31 6.06
C ASN A 66 -1.17 12.69 6.46
N VAL A 67 -0.49 13.52 5.65
CA VAL A 67 0.89 13.95 5.94
C VAL A 67 0.94 14.72 7.27
N ALA A 68 -0.03 15.62 7.51
CA ALA A 68 -0.13 16.34 8.77
C ALA A 68 -0.37 15.42 9.98
N GLN A 69 -1.14 14.34 9.80
CA GLN A 69 -1.36 13.34 10.84
C GLN A 69 -0.08 12.55 11.15
N ILE A 70 0.70 12.17 10.14
CA ILE A 70 2.01 11.54 10.33
C ILE A 70 2.95 12.48 11.11
N VAL A 71 3.00 13.76 10.74
CA VAL A 71 3.79 14.78 11.46
C VAL A 71 3.35 14.89 12.92
N THR A 72 2.04 14.88 13.18
CA THR A 72 1.49 14.94 14.54
C THR A 72 1.94 13.73 15.38
N ILE A 73 1.77 12.52 14.85
CA ILE A 73 2.18 11.27 15.52
C ILE A 73 3.68 11.29 15.85
N LEU A 74 4.52 11.63 14.87
CA LEU A 74 5.98 11.69 15.06
C LEU A 74 6.40 12.76 16.08
N LYS A 75 5.78 13.94 16.07
CA LYS A 75 6.05 15.00 17.05
C LYS A 75 5.65 14.57 18.46
N GLN A 76 4.49 13.93 18.62
CA GLN A 76 4.05 13.39 19.90
C GLN A 76 4.93 12.23 20.39
N ALA A 77 5.54 11.48 19.46
CA ALA A 77 6.58 10.50 19.79
C ALA A 77 7.93 11.12 20.21
N GLY A 78 8.02 12.45 20.31
CA GLY A 78 9.21 13.17 20.78
C GLY A 78 10.17 13.63 19.68
N MET A 79 9.80 13.49 18.41
CA MET A 79 10.68 13.83 17.29
C MET A 79 10.54 15.27 16.81
N ARG A 80 11.66 15.88 16.44
CA ARG A 80 11.66 17.06 15.56
C ARG A 80 11.33 16.61 14.15
N VAL A 81 10.25 17.13 13.56
CA VAL A 81 9.79 16.72 12.22
C VAL A 81 9.65 17.93 11.32
N ARG A 82 10.24 17.86 10.13
CA ARG A 82 10.02 18.82 9.04
C ARG A 82 9.74 18.09 7.73
N VAL A 83 9.08 18.76 6.81
CA VAL A 83 8.56 18.14 5.59
C VAL A 83 9.30 18.68 4.37
N GLY A 84 10.04 17.82 3.70
CA GLY A 84 10.81 18.16 2.51
C GLY A 84 10.07 17.78 1.24
N SER A 85 9.99 18.70 0.29
CA SER A 85 9.33 18.49 -0.99
C SER A 85 10.31 18.08 -2.09
N LEU A 86 9.90 17.12 -2.92
CA LEU A 86 10.59 16.78 -4.17
C LEU A 86 10.14 17.65 -5.36
N LEU A 87 9.14 18.50 -5.15
CA LEU A 87 8.61 19.39 -6.19
C LEU A 87 9.58 20.54 -6.48
N PRO A 88 10.06 20.70 -7.73
CA PRO A 88 10.99 21.77 -8.09
C PRO A 88 10.43 23.19 -7.87
N GLU A 89 9.11 23.35 -7.93
CA GLU A 89 8.44 24.64 -7.71
C GLU A 89 8.45 25.08 -6.24
N ILE A 90 8.72 24.18 -5.28
CA ILE A 90 8.85 24.51 -3.86
C ILE A 90 10.30 24.95 -3.62
N SER A 91 10.58 26.23 -3.85
CA SER A 91 11.92 26.85 -3.66
C SER A 91 12.10 27.53 -2.30
N GLU A 92 11.02 27.73 -1.55
CA GLU A 92 11.01 28.30 -0.21
C GLU A 92 9.96 27.60 0.68
N ALA A 93 10.01 27.88 1.99
CA ALA A 93 9.06 27.30 2.93
C ALA A 93 7.62 27.74 2.60
N THR A 94 6.84 26.79 2.10
CA THR A 94 5.52 27.04 1.51
C THR A 94 4.42 26.48 2.42
N PRO A 95 3.63 27.34 3.09
CA PRO A 95 2.53 26.89 3.95
C PRO A 95 1.32 26.44 3.11
N MET A 96 0.82 25.24 3.40
CA MET A 96 -0.38 24.66 2.79
C MET A 96 -1.51 24.66 3.82
N GLN A 97 -2.63 25.31 3.51
CA GLN A 97 -3.81 25.31 4.36
C GLN A 97 -4.58 23.99 4.22
N LEU A 98 -4.97 23.42 5.36
CA LEU A 98 -5.69 22.15 5.43
C LEU A 98 -7.18 22.38 5.68
N PRO A 99 -8.08 21.48 5.21
CA PRO A 99 -9.52 21.61 5.44
C PRO A 99 -9.95 21.67 6.91
N ASN A 100 -9.14 21.12 7.82
CA ASN A 100 -9.40 21.13 9.26
C ASN A 100 -8.89 22.40 9.97
N GLY A 101 -8.46 23.42 9.22
CA GLY A 101 -7.92 24.67 9.77
C GLY A 101 -6.45 24.59 10.18
N GLY A 102 -5.80 23.43 10.05
CA GLY A 102 -4.35 23.28 10.27
C GLY A 102 -3.52 23.81 9.09
N THR A 103 -2.21 23.93 9.31
CA THR A 103 -1.25 24.30 8.26
C THR A 103 -0.12 23.27 8.20
N LEU A 104 0.23 22.84 6.99
CA LEU A 104 1.38 21.98 6.70
C LEU A 104 2.40 22.77 5.88
N THR A 105 3.62 22.94 6.38
CA THR A 105 4.68 23.64 5.64
C THR A 105 5.52 22.64 4.85
N LEU A 106 5.61 22.84 3.53
CA LEU A 106 6.50 22.11 2.64
C LEU A 106 7.76 22.92 2.38
N GLU A 107 8.91 22.28 2.39
CA GLU A 107 10.20 22.98 2.34
C GLU A 107 11.13 22.39 1.29
N PRO A 108 11.96 23.21 0.61
CA PRO A 108 12.93 22.72 -0.37
C PRO A 108 13.95 21.80 0.29
N LEU A 109 14.17 20.64 -0.33
CA LEU A 109 15.22 19.72 0.07
C LEU A 109 16.61 20.30 -0.23
N VAL A 110 17.54 20.14 0.71
CA VAL A 110 18.94 20.56 0.55
C VAL A 110 19.84 19.35 0.80
N ARG A 111 20.62 18.98 -0.21
CA ARG A 111 21.63 17.93 -0.10
C ARG A 111 23.01 18.54 0.18
N ARG A 112 23.61 18.14 1.31
CA ARG A 112 24.97 18.53 1.72
C ARG A 112 25.84 17.28 1.75
N GLY A 113 26.62 17.06 0.69
CA GLY A 113 27.36 15.81 0.51
C GLY A 113 26.43 14.59 0.44
N LYS A 114 26.59 13.65 1.36
CA LYS A 114 25.74 12.45 1.47
C LYS A 114 24.59 12.60 2.48
N ARG A 115 24.31 13.81 2.95
CA ARG A 115 23.23 14.07 3.91
C ARG A 115 22.15 14.94 3.26
N LEU A 116 20.90 14.59 3.51
CA LEU A 116 19.71 15.29 3.07
C LEU A 116 19.07 15.98 4.26
N GLY A 117 18.74 17.25 4.09
CA GLY A 117 18.13 18.06 5.13
C GLY A 117 17.35 19.22 4.53
N LEU A 118 17.12 20.25 5.35
CA LEU A 118 16.47 21.49 4.91
C LEU A 118 17.37 22.68 5.21
N ALA A 119 17.10 23.80 4.55
CA ALA A 119 17.64 25.09 4.96
C ALA A 119 16.91 25.60 6.21
N ASP A 120 17.60 26.35 7.06
CA ASP A 120 16.92 27.12 8.10
C ASP A 120 16.43 28.45 7.50
N PRO A 121 15.19 28.88 7.79
CA PRO A 121 14.69 30.17 7.31
C PRO A 121 15.60 31.31 7.78
N GLY A 122 16.12 32.11 6.85
CA GLY A 122 16.95 33.29 7.16
C GLY A 122 18.39 33.00 7.62
N SER A 123 18.84 31.74 7.59
CA SER A 123 20.17 31.34 8.02
C SER A 123 21.22 31.60 6.92
N GLY A 124 21.92 32.72 7.00
CA GLY A 124 23.23 32.90 6.35
C GLY A 124 24.35 32.05 7.01
N SER A 125 24.01 31.21 7.99
CA SER A 125 24.94 30.50 8.88
C SER A 125 25.36 29.11 8.41
N GLY A 126 24.77 28.59 7.32
CA GLY A 126 25.08 27.25 6.81
C GLY A 126 24.60 26.09 7.69
N THR A 127 24.08 26.37 8.89
CA THR A 127 23.38 25.38 9.73
C THR A 127 21.93 25.27 9.25
N GLY A 128 21.47 24.04 9.02
CA GLY A 128 20.11 23.74 8.61
C GLY A 128 19.64 22.46 9.27
N PHE A 129 18.36 22.13 9.16
CA PHE A 129 17.82 20.89 9.71
C PHE A 129 18.50 19.67 9.09
N ASP A 130 19.27 18.95 9.92
CA ASP A 130 19.97 17.72 9.60
C ASP A 130 19.36 16.55 10.41
N PRO A 131 18.41 15.80 9.84
CA PRO A 131 17.69 14.73 10.54
C PRO A 131 18.56 13.47 10.69
N CYS A 132 18.18 12.58 11.61
CA CYS A 132 18.75 11.23 11.65
C CYS A 132 18.33 10.40 10.43
N VAL A 133 17.08 10.56 10.02
CA VAL A 133 16.36 9.61 9.18
C VAL A 133 15.49 10.34 8.18
N VAL A 134 15.39 9.78 6.98
CA VAL A 134 14.45 10.20 5.94
C VAL A 134 13.29 9.22 5.92
N LEU A 135 12.09 9.71 6.19
CA LEU A 135 10.85 8.93 6.10
C LEU A 135 10.14 9.27 4.80
N LEU A 136 9.93 8.28 3.96
CA LEU A 136 9.19 8.39 2.72
C LEU A 136 7.70 8.10 2.98
N ASN A 137 6.86 9.06 2.65
CA ASN A 137 5.45 8.82 2.37
C ASN A 137 5.16 9.00 0.86
N ASN A 138 6.21 8.80 0.05
CA ASN A 138 6.23 8.82 -1.40
C ASN A 138 6.68 7.45 -1.90
N ASP A 139 5.89 6.81 -2.75
CA ASP A 139 6.15 5.45 -3.25
C ASP A 139 7.26 5.37 -4.31
N LEU A 140 7.77 6.52 -4.76
CA LEU A 140 8.77 6.67 -5.80
C LEU A 140 8.35 6.00 -7.12
N SER A 141 7.07 6.08 -7.46
CA SER A 141 6.49 5.51 -8.69
C SER A 141 7.06 6.07 -9.99
N ALA A 142 7.63 7.27 -9.97
CA ALA A 142 8.38 7.84 -11.10
C ALA A 142 9.87 7.43 -11.13
N GLY A 143 10.31 6.58 -10.20
CA GLY A 143 11.72 6.24 -10.00
C GLY A 143 12.33 6.96 -8.82
N VAL A 144 13.52 6.49 -8.40
CA VAL A 144 14.26 7.04 -7.26
C VAL A 144 15.06 8.27 -7.70
N PRO A 145 14.72 9.49 -7.26
CA PRO A 145 15.45 10.70 -7.66
C PRO A 145 16.90 10.67 -7.15
N ASP A 146 17.82 11.26 -7.92
CA ASP A 146 19.25 11.28 -7.58
C ASP A 146 19.52 11.89 -6.20
N ILE A 147 18.73 12.88 -5.77
CA ILE A 147 18.86 13.52 -4.45
C ILE A 147 18.70 12.52 -3.29
N LEU A 148 17.99 11.41 -3.48
CA LEU A 148 17.78 10.37 -2.47
C LEU A 148 18.82 9.24 -2.52
N GLN A 149 19.61 9.14 -3.59
CA GLN A 149 20.56 8.04 -3.76
C GLN A 149 21.83 8.25 -2.91
N ASN A 150 22.40 7.18 -2.37
CA ASN A 150 23.69 7.18 -1.65
C ASN A 150 23.73 8.15 -0.45
N LEU A 151 22.65 8.19 0.35
CA LEU A 151 22.61 8.94 1.59
C LEU A 151 23.28 8.17 2.74
N GLU A 152 23.89 8.89 3.67
CA GLU A 152 24.34 8.36 4.96
C GLU A 152 23.19 8.08 5.91
N GLN A 153 22.13 8.88 5.81
CA GLN A 153 20.92 8.68 6.59
C GLN A 153 20.19 7.44 6.09
N ALA A 154 19.64 6.68 7.03
CA ALA A 154 18.72 5.62 6.68
C ALA A 154 17.44 6.23 6.09
N VAL A 155 16.92 5.56 5.05
CA VAL A 155 15.68 5.93 4.36
C VAL A 155 14.66 4.83 4.62
N PHE A 156 13.47 5.20 5.09
CA PHE A 156 12.40 4.26 5.42
C PHE A 156 11.12 4.59 4.64
N PRO A 157 10.47 3.57 4.03
CA PRO A 157 11.04 2.30 3.62
C PRO A 157 12.34 2.46 2.80
N PRO A 158 13.21 1.44 2.71
CA PRO A 158 14.42 1.53 1.89
C PRO A 158 14.06 1.78 0.43
N LEU A 159 14.94 2.46 -0.32
CA LEU A 159 14.68 2.82 -1.73
C LEU A 159 14.40 1.61 -2.63
N SER A 160 14.92 0.42 -2.27
CA SER A 160 14.65 -0.85 -2.94
C SER A 160 13.21 -1.34 -2.77
N ALA A 161 12.45 -0.79 -1.80
CA ALA A 161 11.02 -1.00 -1.65
C ALA A 161 10.18 -0.04 -2.51
N GLY A 162 10.83 0.90 -3.20
CA GLY A 162 10.22 1.79 -4.17
C GLY A 162 9.47 1.05 -5.26
N TRP A 163 8.49 1.73 -5.84
CA TRP A 163 7.54 1.13 -6.78
C TRP A 163 8.16 0.66 -8.11
N THR A 164 9.27 1.27 -8.54
CA THR A 164 9.98 0.90 -9.79
C THR A 164 10.88 -0.33 -9.66
N THR A 165 11.26 -0.71 -8.45
CA THR A 165 12.20 -1.80 -8.18
C THR A 165 11.52 -3.04 -7.62
N ARG A 166 10.42 -2.87 -6.86
CA ARG A 166 9.71 -3.99 -6.26
C ARG A 166 8.92 -4.82 -7.27
N ARG A 167 8.87 -6.13 -7.04
CA ARG A 167 8.03 -7.07 -7.79
C ARG A 167 6.95 -7.67 -6.89
N LYS A 168 5.69 -7.69 -7.35
CA LYS A 168 4.58 -8.27 -6.58
C LYS A 168 4.78 -9.78 -6.40
N SER A 169 5.29 -10.47 -7.42
CA SER A 169 5.62 -11.88 -7.40
C SER A 169 6.57 -12.26 -6.27
N GLN A 170 7.60 -11.44 -6.01
CA GLN A 170 8.53 -11.64 -4.90
C GLN A 170 7.84 -11.42 -3.55
N HIS A 171 6.95 -10.43 -3.45
CA HIS A 171 6.14 -10.21 -2.25
C HIS A 171 5.24 -11.42 -1.96
N PHE A 172 4.49 -11.92 -2.95
CA PHE A 172 3.63 -13.09 -2.76
C PHE A 172 4.42 -14.37 -2.47
N ALA A 173 5.58 -14.56 -3.11
CA ALA A 173 6.47 -15.69 -2.77
C ALA A 173 7.02 -15.61 -1.33
N ALA A 174 7.24 -14.40 -0.79
CA ALA A 174 7.61 -14.22 0.61
C ALA A 174 6.42 -14.49 1.53
N TYR A 175 5.23 -14.00 1.18
CA TYR A 175 4.01 -14.24 1.93
C TYR A 175 3.64 -15.73 1.98
N ASP A 176 3.80 -16.47 0.86
CA ASP A 176 3.60 -17.92 0.79
C ASP A 176 4.38 -18.68 1.87
N ARG A 177 5.65 -18.30 2.08
CA ARG A 177 6.50 -18.93 3.11
C ARG A 177 5.97 -18.64 4.51
N VAL A 178 5.67 -17.37 4.80
CA VAL A 178 5.16 -16.94 6.11
C VAL A 178 3.81 -17.59 6.41
N ALA A 179 2.88 -17.56 5.45
CA ALA A 179 1.57 -18.15 5.60
C ALA A 179 1.64 -19.67 5.77
N GLY A 180 2.53 -20.36 5.04
CA GLY A 180 2.74 -21.80 5.19
C GLY A 180 3.29 -22.18 6.56
N GLU A 181 4.31 -21.47 7.05
CA GLU A 181 4.88 -21.68 8.39
C GLU A 181 3.86 -21.38 9.50
N PHE A 182 3.13 -20.27 9.38
CA PHE A 182 2.12 -19.88 10.35
C PHE A 182 0.94 -20.85 10.36
N ALA A 183 0.44 -21.26 9.19
CA ALA A 183 -0.65 -22.23 9.08
C ALA A 183 -0.29 -23.57 9.72
N LYS A 184 0.95 -24.03 9.52
CA LYS A 184 1.48 -25.23 10.19
C LYS A 184 1.55 -25.07 11.71
N LEU A 185 1.96 -23.90 12.19
CA LEU A 185 2.07 -23.61 13.62
C LEU A 185 0.71 -23.69 14.33
N ILE A 186 -0.36 -23.18 13.71
CA ILE A 186 -1.69 -23.13 14.33
C ILE A 186 -2.65 -24.24 13.84
N GLY A 187 -2.19 -25.12 12.94
CA GLY A 187 -2.96 -26.26 12.47
C GLY A 187 -4.12 -25.92 11.54
N ILE A 188 -4.00 -24.88 10.71
CA ILE A 188 -5.01 -24.52 9.70
C ILE A 188 -4.54 -24.85 8.28
N ASP A 189 -5.48 -24.92 7.34
CA ASP A 189 -5.16 -24.96 5.92
C ASP A 189 -4.58 -23.59 5.48
N PRO A 190 -3.37 -23.54 4.89
CA PRO A 190 -2.76 -22.29 4.43
C PRO A 190 -3.61 -21.56 3.39
N TRP A 191 -4.46 -22.25 2.62
CA TRP A 191 -5.35 -21.61 1.65
C TRP A 191 -6.34 -20.65 2.29
N LEU A 192 -6.71 -20.83 3.57
CA LEU A 192 -7.63 -19.94 4.29
C LEU A 192 -7.07 -18.54 4.51
N ILE A 193 -5.74 -18.38 4.46
CA ILE A 193 -5.04 -17.10 4.68
C ILE A 193 -4.17 -16.67 3.49
N ASN A 194 -4.01 -17.51 2.48
CA ASN A 194 -3.08 -17.26 1.37
C ASN A 194 -3.74 -17.42 -0.01
N PRO A 195 -3.82 -16.37 -0.84
CA PRO A 195 -4.31 -16.47 -2.21
C PRO A 195 -3.31 -17.21 -3.11
N TYR A 196 -3.79 -18.12 -3.96
CA TYR A 196 -2.95 -18.67 -5.02
C TYR A 196 -2.51 -17.57 -5.99
N PHE A 197 -1.31 -17.71 -6.54
CA PHE A 197 -0.87 -16.87 -7.64
C PHE A 197 0.00 -17.63 -8.65
N ALA A 198 0.17 -17.02 -9.82
CA ALA A 198 1.08 -17.46 -10.87
C ALA A 198 1.63 -16.23 -11.60
N THR A 199 2.77 -16.40 -12.28
CA THR A 199 3.38 -15.35 -13.11
C THR A 199 3.52 -15.80 -14.56
N CYS A 200 3.48 -14.83 -15.47
CA CYS A 200 3.84 -14.99 -16.86
C CYS A 200 4.70 -13.79 -17.28
N SER A 201 5.88 -14.06 -17.84
CA SER A 201 6.82 -13.05 -18.34
C SER A 201 6.76 -12.98 -19.86
N GLN A 202 7.40 -11.96 -20.45
CA GLN A 202 7.45 -11.74 -21.90
C GLN A 202 6.06 -11.55 -22.53
N VAL A 203 5.16 -10.90 -21.81
CA VAL A 203 3.83 -10.54 -22.32
C VAL A 203 3.92 -9.23 -23.08
N ASN A 204 3.29 -9.16 -24.26
CA ASN A 204 3.01 -7.91 -24.96
C ASN A 204 1.55 -7.90 -25.41
N PHE A 205 0.71 -7.16 -24.68
CA PHE A 205 -0.72 -7.07 -24.97
C PHE A 205 -1.05 -6.37 -26.31
N GLN A 206 -0.16 -5.55 -26.86
CA GLN A 206 -0.40 -4.92 -28.16
C GLN A 206 -0.12 -5.89 -29.31
N GLU A 207 0.95 -6.67 -29.19
CA GLU A 207 1.40 -7.64 -30.18
C GLU A 207 0.80 -9.03 -29.99
N ARG A 208 -0.03 -9.22 -28.94
CA ARG A 208 -0.66 -10.50 -28.56
C ARG A 208 0.36 -11.59 -28.21
N VAL A 209 1.55 -11.19 -27.77
CA VAL A 209 2.61 -12.11 -27.34
C VAL A 209 2.34 -12.50 -25.88
N GLY A 210 2.46 -13.81 -25.58
CA GLY A 210 2.28 -14.34 -24.23
C GLY A 210 0.81 -14.60 -23.82
N GLU A 211 -0.16 -14.42 -24.72
CA GLU A 211 -1.59 -14.71 -24.44
C GLU A 211 -1.81 -16.18 -24.04
N GLU A 212 -1.16 -17.13 -24.71
CA GLU A 212 -1.28 -18.58 -24.40
C GLU A 212 -0.72 -18.91 -23.01
N CYS A 213 0.45 -18.36 -22.67
CA CYS A 213 1.03 -18.51 -21.33
C CYS A 213 0.08 -17.95 -20.27
N LEU A 214 -0.44 -16.74 -20.48
CA LEU A 214 -1.34 -16.09 -19.54
C LEU A 214 -2.66 -16.87 -19.38
N ALA A 215 -3.27 -17.34 -20.47
CA ALA A 215 -4.47 -18.17 -20.45
C ALA A 215 -4.24 -19.48 -19.68
N ALA A 216 -3.11 -20.15 -19.91
CA ALA A 216 -2.75 -21.37 -19.18
C ALA A 216 -2.55 -21.12 -17.68
N LYS A 217 -1.93 -19.99 -17.29
CA LYS A 217 -1.78 -19.60 -15.88
C LYS A 217 -3.12 -19.27 -15.22
N VAL A 218 -4.01 -18.57 -15.93
CA VAL A 218 -5.38 -18.30 -15.48
C VAL A 218 -6.12 -19.60 -15.21
N GLU A 219 -6.15 -20.52 -16.18
CA GLU A 219 -6.84 -21.80 -16.01
C GLU A 219 -6.26 -22.63 -14.86
N GLY A 220 -4.92 -22.67 -14.73
CA GLY A 220 -4.27 -23.38 -13.65
C GLY A 220 -4.62 -22.84 -12.25
N VAL A 221 -4.74 -21.52 -12.09
CA VAL A 221 -5.17 -20.91 -10.82
C VAL A 221 -6.66 -21.19 -10.58
N LEU A 222 -7.51 -21.02 -11.59
CA LEU A 222 -8.95 -21.29 -11.49
C LEU A 222 -9.22 -22.75 -11.09
N GLN A 223 -8.51 -23.73 -11.66
CA GLN A 223 -8.65 -25.15 -11.29
C GLN A 223 -8.31 -25.41 -9.82
N LYS A 224 -7.22 -24.82 -9.31
CA LYS A 224 -6.86 -24.91 -7.88
C LYS A 224 -7.95 -24.31 -6.99
N MET A 225 -8.52 -23.18 -7.40
CA MET A 225 -9.64 -22.55 -6.69
C MET A 225 -10.89 -23.43 -6.70
N ARG A 226 -11.27 -23.99 -7.85
CA ARG A 226 -12.44 -24.90 -7.97
C ARG A 226 -12.32 -26.10 -7.02
N ALA A 227 -11.13 -26.68 -6.90
CA ALA A 227 -10.88 -27.78 -5.96
C ALA A 227 -11.10 -27.35 -4.50
N LYS A 228 -10.55 -26.19 -4.09
CA LYS A 228 -10.75 -25.66 -2.74
C LYS A 228 -12.19 -25.24 -2.47
N TYR A 229 -12.85 -24.64 -3.45
CA TYR A 229 -14.27 -24.28 -3.34
C TYR A 229 -15.14 -25.52 -3.17
N ALA A 230 -14.85 -26.62 -3.89
CA ALA A 230 -15.53 -27.90 -3.68
C ALA A 230 -15.27 -28.49 -2.28
N GLU A 231 -14.03 -28.44 -1.80
CA GLU A 231 -13.61 -28.89 -0.47
C GLU A 231 -14.37 -28.17 0.65
N TYR A 232 -14.52 -26.84 0.55
CA TYR A 232 -15.20 -26.00 1.55
C TYR A 232 -16.68 -25.72 1.24
N GLY A 233 -17.24 -26.34 0.20
CA GLY A 233 -18.66 -26.18 -0.18
C GLY A 233 -19.05 -24.79 -0.69
N VAL A 234 -18.09 -23.99 -1.15
CA VAL A 234 -18.29 -22.63 -1.68
C VAL A 234 -19.10 -22.70 -2.98
N LYS A 235 -20.15 -21.87 -3.09
CA LYS A 235 -21.06 -21.85 -4.24
C LYS A 235 -20.81 -20.72 -5.24
N HIS A 236 -19.93 -19.79 -4.89
CA HIS A 236 -19.56 -18.69 -5.78
C HIS A 236 -18.60 -19.15 -6.87
N ASP A 237 -18.63 -18.45 -8.00
CA ASP A 237 -17.71 -18.72 -9.09
C ASP A 237 -16.29 -18.27 -8.73
N PRO A 238 -15.25 -19.04 -9.05
CA PRO A 238 -13.88 -18.59 -8.91
C PRO A 238 -13.60 -17.48 -9.92
N PHE A 239 -12.79 -16.51 -9.53
CA PHE A 239 -12.27 -15.48 -10.42
C PHE A 239 -10.81 -15.19 -10.08
N VAL A 240 -10.07 -14.66 -11.04
CA VAL A 240 -8.69 -14.22 -10.84
C VAL A 240 -8.53 -12.75 -11.19
N ILE A 241 -7.58 -12.11 -10.53
CA ILE A 241 -7.13 -10.77 -10.85
C ILE A 241 -5.82 -10.88 -11.62
N VAL A 242 -5.84 -10.42 -12.86
CA VAL A 242 -4.65 -10.31 -13.71
C VAL A 242 -4.11 -8.89 -13.58
N LYS A 243 -2.86 -8.75 -13.12
CA LYS A 243 -2.23 -7.45 -12.88
C LYS A 243 -0.76 -7.43 -13.26
N ALA A 244 -0.23 -6.28 -13.68
CA ALA A 244 1.21 -6.16 -13.94
C ALA A 244 2.05 -6.44 -12.68
N ASP A 245 3.17 -7.15 -12.84
CA ASP A 245 4.01 -7.58 -11.71
C ASP A 245 4.80 -6.42 -11.09
N ALA A 246 5.18 -5.44 -11.91
CA ALA A 246 5.74 -4.17 -11.47
C ALA A 246 4.76 -3.05 -11.81
N GLY A 247 4.45 -2.25 -10.80
CA GLY A 247 3.63 -1.05 -10.88
C GLY A 247 2.21 -1.15 -11.47
N THR A 248 1.16 -1.00 -10.65
CA THR A 248 -0.24 -0.99 -11.11
C THR A 248 -1.12 0.01 -10.36
N TYR A 249 -0.86 1.33 -10.44
CA TYR A 249 -1.64 2.34 -9.71
C TYR A 249 -3.07 2.45 -10.30
N GLY A 250 -3.90 1.42 -10.08
CA GLY A 250 -5.21 1.20 -10.71
C GLY A 250 -5.19 0.80 -12.20
N MET A 251 -4.05 0.94 -12.88
CA MET A 251 -3.86 0.59 -14.30
C MET A 251 -3.18 -0.78 -14.46
N GLY A 252 -3.47 -1.47 -15.57
CA GLY A 252 -2.96 -2.83 -15.80
C GLY A 252 -3.55 -3.87 -14.88
N ILE A 253 -4.84 -3.76 -14.53
CA ILE A 253 -5.60 -4.72 -13.70
C ILE A 253 -6.90 -5.11 -14.41
N MET A 254 -7.20 -6.40 -14.44
CA MET A 254 -8.50 -6.92 -14.90
C MET A 254 -8.94 -8.13 -14.08
N THR A 255 -10.26 -8.32 -13.97
CA THR A 255 -10.89 -9.50 -13.40
C THR A 255 -11.21 -10.48 -14.52
N VAL A 256 -10.93 -11.76 -14.30
CA VAL A 256 -11.14 -12.83 -15.28
C VAL A 256 -11.79 -14.03 -14.59
N LYS A 257 -12.84 -14.58 -15.19
CA LYS A 257 -13.55 -15.78 -14.72
C LYS A 257 -13.22 -17.00 -15.57
N GLU A 258 -12.81 -16.78 -16.82
CA GLU A 258 -12.42 -17.85 -17.74
C GLU A 258 -11.18 -17.51 -18.58
N ALA A 259 -10.37 -18.52 -18.90
CA ALA A 259 -9.14 -18.33 -19.69
C ALA A 259 -9.40 -17.77 -21.11
N SER A 260 -10.59 -18.01 -21.66
CA SER A 260 -11.03 -17.48 -22.97
C SER A 260 -11.09 -15.95 -23.02
N GLU A 261 -11.27 -15.28 -21.88
CA GLU A 261 -11.29 -13.81 -21.80
C GLU A 261 -9.90 -13.19 -22.10
N ILE A 262 -8.81 -13.95 -21.89
CA ILE A 262 -7.44 -13.51 -22.18
C ILE A 262 -7.16 -13.53 -23.68
N THR A 263 -7.63 -14.55 -24.39
CA THR A 263 -7.44 -14.67 -25.85
C THR A 263 -8.45 -13.82 -26.63
N GLY A 264 -9.53 -13.38 -25.97
CA GLY A 264 -10.59 -12.53 -26.52
C GLY A 264 -10.46 -11.03 -26.24
N LEU A 265 -9.31 -10.53 -25.76
CA LEU A 265 -9.18 -9.12 -25.33
C LEU A 265 -9.45 -8.14 -26.49
N ASN A 266 -10.42 -7.24 -26.29
CA ASN A 266 -10.70 -6.16 -27.24
C ASN A 266 -9.63 -5.04 -27.16
N ARG A 267 -9.64 -4.12 -28.13
CA ARG A 267 -8.65 -3.02 -28.22
C ARG A 267 -8.58 -2.18 -26.93
N LYS A 268 -9.72 -1.91 -26.29
CA LYS A 268 -9.79 -1.11 -25.06
C LYS A 268 -9.14 -1.85 -23.88
N GLN A 269 -9.38 -3.16 -23.75
CA GLN A 269 -8.78 -4.00 -22.73
C GLN A 269 -7.27 -4.13 -22.92
N ARG A 270 -6.79 -4.35 -24.16
CA ARG A 270 -5.35 -4.41 -24.46
C ARG A 270 -4.64 -3.10 -24.13
N ASN A 271 -5.23 -1.95 -24.48
CA ASN A 271 -4.69 -0.64 -24.11
C ASN A 271 -4.60 -0.45 -22.59
N ARG A 272 -5.60 -0.91 -21.83
CA ARG A 272 -5.61 -0.85 -20.37
C ARG A 272 -4.54 -1.75 -19.73
N MET A 273 -4.25 -2.89 -20.34
CA MET A 273 -3.29 -3.89 -19.83
C MET A 273 -1.86 -3.66 -20.32
N ALA A 274 -1.65 -2.92 -21.41
CA ALA A 274 -0.34 -2.70 -22.01
C ALA A 274 0.55 -1.73 -21.24
N VAL A 275 -0.04 -0.82 -20.45
CA VAL A 275 0.67 0.33 -19.87
C VAL A 275 0.34 0.48 -18.39
N VAL A 276 1.37 0.79 -17.60
CA VAL A 276 1.25 1.13 -16.19
C VAL A 276 1.41 2.65 -15.98
N LYS A 277 1.47 3.10 -14.73
CA LYS A 277 1.70 4.52 -14.39
C LYS A 277 2.98 5.03 -15.10
N GLU A 278 2.97 6.28 -15.55
CA GLU A 278 4.07 6.92 -16.31
C GLU A 278 4.36 6.36 -17.71
N GLY A 279 3.46 5.53 -18.30
CA GLY A 279 3.60 5.09 -19.69
C GLY A 279 4.51 3.87 -19.90
N LEU A 280 4.99 3.25 -18.82
CA LEU A 280 5.86 2.08 -18.90
C LEU A 280 5.10 0.85 -19.42
N GLY A 281 5.74 0.08 -20.30
CA GLY A 281 5.17 -1.13 -20.87
C GLY A 281 5.13 -2.30 -19.89
N VAL A 282 4.06 -3.10 -19.93
CA VAL A 282 3.94 -4.33 -19.14
C VAL A 282 4.63 -5.49 -19.84
N SER A 283 5.66 -6.05 -19.21
CA SER A 283 6.35 -7.27 -19.66
C SER A 283 6.09 -8.50 -18.79
N ASP A 284 5.78 -8.27 -17.51
CA ASP A 284 5.58 -9.30 -16.49
C ASP A 284 4.18 -9.14 -15.89
N VAL A 285 3.44 -10.24 -15.84
CA VAL A 285 2.06 -10.29 -15.39
C VAL A 285 1.93 -11.30 -14.25
N LEU A 286 1.19 -10.90 -13.23
CA LEU A 286 0.77 -11.71 -12.11
C LEU A 286 -0.71 -12.07 -12.28
N VAL A 287 -1.03 -13.35 -12.16
CA VAL A 287 -2.38 -13.88 -12.02
C VAL A 287 -2.56 -14.24 -10.56
N GLN A 288 -3.52 -13.63 -9.88
CA GLN A 288 -3.79 -13.88 -8.47
C GLN A 288 -5.23 -14.37 -8.30
N GLU A 289 -5.45 -15.33 -7.41
CA GLU A 289 -6.76 -15.69 -6.89
C GLU A 289 -7.52 -14.44 -6.43
N GLY A 290 -8.72 -14.27 -6.98
CA GLY A 290 -9.65 -13.26 -6.57
C GLY A 290 -10.34 -13.65 -5.26
N ILE A 291 -10.37 -12.72 -4.32
CA ILE A 291 -11.02 -12.92 -3.03
C ILE A 291 -12.25 -12.02 -2.95
N TYR A 292 -13.37 -12.62 -2.60
CA TYR A 292 -14.60 -11.90 -2.32
C TYR A 292 -14.48 -11.10 -1.03
N THR A 293 -15.18 -9.97 -0.94
CA THR A 293 -15.47 -9.36 0.35
C THR A 293 -16.97 -9.38 0.58
N PHE A 294 -17.40 -9.96 1.70
CA PHE A 294 -18.80 -10.00 2.11
C PHE A 294 -19.10 -9.13 3.33
N GLU A 295 -18.11 -8.35 3.77
CA GLU A 295 -18.32 -7.34 4.80
C GLU A 295 -19.14 -6.18 4.22
N HIS A 296 -20.09 -5.71 5.03
CA HIS A 296 -20.95 -4.59 4.68
C HIS A 296 -20.96 -3.57 5.80
N ILE A 297 -20.89 -2.29 5.44
CA ILE A 297 -21.21 -1.18 6.33
C ILE A 297 -22.52 -0.59 5.84
N ASN A 298 -23.57 -0.75 6.65
CA ASN A 298 -24.95 -0.58 6.20
C ASN A 298 -25.22 -1.46 4.96
N ASP A 299 -25.73 -0.90 3.88
CA ASP A 299 -26.01 -1.61 2.63
C ASP A 299 -24.84 -1.57 1.61
N ALA A 300 -23.65 -1.09 2.02
CA ALA A 300 -22.51 -0.90 1.12
C ALA A 300 -21.39 -1.92 1.37
N VAL A 301 -20.81 -2.44 0.28
CA VAL A 301 -19.69 -3.38 0.34
C VAL A 301 -18.49 -2.69 0.96
N ALA A 302 -17.82 -3.39 1.88
CA ALA A 302 -16.67 -2.89 2.61
C ALA A 302 -15.50 -3.87 2.58
N GLU A 303 -14.29 -3.35 2.67
CA GLU A 303 -13.09 -4.15 2.92
C GLU A 303 -12.19 -3.46 3.96
N PRO A 304 -11.66 -4.19 4.96
CA PRO A 304 -10.86 -3.57 6.01
C PRO A 304 -9.43 -3.27 5.56
N VAL A 305 -8.95 -2.11 6.00
CA VAL A 305 -7.57 -1.65 5.85
C VAL A 305 -6.95 -1.59 7.24
N VAL A 306 -5.96 -2.44 7.50
CA VAL A 306 -5.25 -2.50 8.77
C VAL A 306 -3.94 -1.71 8.67
N TYR A 307 -3.70 -0.83 9.64
CA TYR A 307 -2.50 -0.03 9.75
C TYR A 307 -1.56 -0.59 10.81
N MET A 308 -0.27 -0.61 10.47
CA MET A 308 0.80 -1.02 11.37
C MET A 308 1.89 0.04 11.42
N VAL A 309 2.52 0.14 12.58
CA VAL A 309 3.77 0.88 12.79
C VAL A 309 4.74 -0.09 13.46
N ASP A 310 5.96 -0.22 12.92
CA ASP A 310 6.90 -1.26 13.33
C ASP A 310 6.27 -2.66 13.15
N HIS A 311 6.10 -3.41 14.24
CA HIS A 311 5.40 -4.70 14.26
C HIS A 311 4.05 -4.64 15.01
N TYR A 312 3.55 -3.45 15.33
CA TYR A 312 2.29 -3.26 16.07
C TYR A 312 1.14 -2.87 15.15
N VAL A 313 -0.01 -3.50 15.32
CA VAL A 313 -1.29 -3.03 14.75
C VAL A 313 -1.75 -1.82 15.54
N VAL A 314 -1.92 -0.68 14.85
CA VAL A 314 -2.27 0.60 15.49
C VAL A 314 -3.71 1.04 15.21
N GLY A 315 -4.42 0.36 14.32
CA GLY A 315 -5.78 0.69 13.95
C GLY A 315 -6.10 0.29 12.51
N GLY A 316 -7.14 0.90 11.97
CA GLY A 316 -7.55 0.70 10.59
C GLY A 316 -8.80 1.49 10.25
N PHE A 317 -9.30 1.27 9.04
CA PHE A 317 -10.59 1.78 8.58
C PHE A 317 -11.19 0.81 7.54
N TYR A 318 -12.50 0.85 7.38
CA TYR A 318 -13.15 0.23 6.23
C TYR A 318 -13.07 1.16 5.04
N ARG A 319 -12.71 0.59 3.88
CA ARG A 319 -12.98 1.20 2.60
C ARG A 319 -14.37 0.73 2.17
N VAL A 320 -15.30 1.67 2.03
CA VAL A 320 -16.71 1.42 1.75
C VAL A 320 -17.05 1.94 0.36
N HIS A 321 -17.77 1.14 -0.43
CA HIS A 321 -18.18 1.52 -1.78
C HIS A 321 -19.62 1.11 -2.07
N THR A 322 -20.48 2.10 -2.38
CA THR A 322 -21.92 1.89 -2.61
C THR A 322 -22.24 1.34 -4.01
N GLY A 323 -21.40 1.62 -5.00
CA GLY A 323 -21.61 1.21 -6.40
C GLY A 323 -20.72 0.06 -6.90
N ARG A 324 -20.11 -0.75 -6.02
CA ARG A 324 -19.23 -1.86 -6.41
C ARG A 324 -19.69 -3.17 -5.78
N GLY A 325 -19.53 -4.25 -6.54
CA GLY A 325 -19.83 -5.61 -6.12
C GLY A 325 -18.75 -6.26 -5.26
N VAL A 326 -19.11 -7.40 -4.69
CA VAL A 326 -18.28 -8.21 -3.77
C VAL A 326 -17.02 -8.81 -4.41
N ASP A 327 -16.98 -8.93 -5.74
CA ASP A 327 -15.84 -9.38 -6.56
C ASP A 327 -15.11 -8.23 -7.28
N GLU A 328 -15.48 -6.98 -7.03
CA GLU A 328 -14.87 -5.81 -7.66
C GLU A 328 -13.84 -5.12 -6.76
N ASN A 329 -12.92 -4.37 -7.38
CA ASN A 329 -12.00 -3.50 -6.64
C ASN A 329 -12.76 -2.31 -6.04
N LEU A 330 -12.75 -2.18 -4.71
CA LEU A 330 -13.40 -1.07 -4.02
C LEU A 330 -12.53 0.19 -3.99
N ASN A 331 -11.22 0.09 -4.28
CA ASN A 331 -10.34 1.23 -4.47
C ASN A 331 -10.59 1.91 -5.82
N ALA A 332 -11.74 2.59 -5.91
CA ALA A 332 -12.26 3.23 -7.11
C ALA A 332 -12.96 4.57 -6.76
N PRO A 333 -13.14 5.49 -7.73
CA PRO A 333 -13.88 6.72 -7.51
C PRO A 333 -15.29 6.45 -6.97
N GLY A 334 -15.70 7.17 -5.92
CA GLY A 334 -16.96 6.94 -5.21
C GLY A 334 -16.81 6.18 -3.90
N MET A 335 -15.62 5.63 -3.60
CA MET A 335 -15.31 5.09 -2.28
C MET A 335 -15.27 6.19 -1.21
N HIS A 336 -15.61 5.82 0.01
CA HIS A 336 -15.36 6.60 1.22
C HIS A 336 -14.76 5.69 2.29
N PHE A 337 -14.29 6.31 3.38
CA PHE A 337 -13.68 5.59 4.50
C PHE A 337 -14.52 5.75 5.74
N GLU A 338 -14.80 4.64 6.39
CA GLU A 338 -15.47 4.60 7.68
C GLU A 338 -14.45 4.11 8.71
N PRO A 339 -14.21 4.85 9.81
CA PRO A 339 -13.29 4.41 10.84
C PRO A 339 -13.60 2.98 11.28
N LEU A 340 -12.56 2.16 11.40
CA LEU A 340 -12.72 0.80 11.90
C LEU A 340 -12.98 0.95 13.39
N ALA A 341 -14.26 0.97 13.76
CA ALA A 341 -14.67 0.88 15.14
C ALA A 341 -14.40 -0.55 15.61
N PHE A 342 -13.14 -0.84 15.91
CA PHE A 342 -12.83 -1.92 16.82
C PHE A 342 -13.65 -1.67 18.09
N LYS A 343 -14.70 -2.47 18.34
CA LYS A 343 -15.38 -2.48 19.64
C LYS A 343 -14.39 -2.76 20.77
N THR A 344 -13.28 -3.43 20.45
CA THR A 344 -12.14 -3.75 21.30
C THR A 344 -10.87 -3.81 20.45
N CYS A 345 -9.75 -3.28 20.94
CA CYS A 345 -8.46 -3.22 20.22
C CYS A 345 -8.05 -4.62 19.68
N CYS A 346 -7.46 -4.70 18.48
CA CYS A 346 -6.94 -5.93 17.88
C CYS A 346 -5.90 -6.67 18.73
N THR A 347 -5.37 -6.03 19.77
CA THR A 347 -4.35 -6.59 20.67
C THR A 347 -4.96 -7.29 21.89
N LEU A 348 -6.29 -7.32 22.01
CA LEU A 348 -7.01 -7.93 23.13
C LEU A 348 -7.86 -9.14 22.66
N PRO A 349 -7.23 -10.28 22.29
CA PRO A 349 -7.99 -11.49 22.01
C PRO A 349 -8.70 -11.96 23.28
N ASN A 350 -10.00 -12.25 23.18
CA ASN A 350 -10.73 -12.93 24.25
C ASN A 350 -10.88 -14.42 23.87
N PRO A 351 -10.13 -15.34 24.53
CA PRO A 351 -10.20 -16.77 24.22
C PRO A 351 -11.56 -17.41 24.56
N ASP A 352 -12.40 -16.74 25.36
CA ASP A 352 -13.71 -17.22 25.78
C ASP A 352 -14.86 -16.78 24.84
N CYS A 353 -14.57 -15.94 23.83
CA CYS A 353 -15.53 -15.57 22.78
C CYS A 353 -15.38 -16.53 21.59
N ALA A 354 -16.15 -17.62 21.59
CA ALA A 354 -16.33 -18.51 20.44
C ALA A 354 -17.64 -18.22 19.70
#